data_AF-A0A7V3T0L3-F1
#
_entry.id   AF-A0A7V3T0L3-F1
#
_cell.length_a   1.000
_cell.length_b   1.000
_cell.length_c   1.000
_cell.angle_alpha   90.00
_cell.angle_beta   90.00
_cell.angle_gamma   90.00
#
_symmetry.space_group_name_H-M   'P 1'
#
loop_
_entity.id
_entity.type
_entity.pdbx_description
1 polymer ?
#
loop_
_entity_poly.entity_id
_entity_poly.type
_entity_poly.pdbx_seq_one_letter_code
_entity_poly.pdbx_strand_id
1 'polypeptide(L)'
;MDTRERIIKCFSHVGVLLEDTHVDIDINDYIEDSFMYIQFMVEVEQEFSIEFPDEVYTLDSVKSLNGLAEIVSELLEKQHT
;
A
#
# COMPACT_ATOMS: atom_id res chain seq x y z
N MET A 1 -12.49 -7.72 -7.28
CA MET A 1 -11.38 -7.85 -6.33
C MET A 1 -11.43 -6.62 -5.46
N ASP A 2 -11.42 -6.83 -4.16
CA ASP A 2 -11.44 -5.73 -3.19
C ASP A 2 -10.11 -4.96 -3.26
N THR A 3 -10.12 -3.64 -3.04
CA THR A 3 -8.88 -2.82 -3.01
C THR A 3 -7.86 -3.43 -2.05
N ARG A 4 -8.32 -3.91 -0.90
CA ARG A 4 -7.47 -4.53 0.11
C ARG A 4 -6.79 -5.82 -0.38
N GLU A 5 -7.53 -6.69 -1.06
CA GLU A 5 -6.99 -7.95 -1.59
C GLU A 5 -5.86 -7.71 -2.59
N ARG A 6 -5.98 -6.65 -3.39
CA ARG A 6 -4.96 -6.28 -4.37
C ARG A 6 -3.72 -5.70 -3.69
N ILE A 7 -3.89 -4.87 -2.66
CA ILE A 7 -2.75 -4.36 -1.86
C ILE A 7 -2.00 -5.51 -1.17
N ILE A 8 -2.71 -6.50 -0.64
CA ILE A 8 -2.09 -7.71 -0.05
C ILE A 8 -1.22 -8.46 -1.07
N LYS A 9 -1.64 -8.52 -2.34
CA LYS A 9 -0.81 -9.11 -3.41
C LYS A 9 0.45 -8.29 -3.67
N CYS A 10 0.37 -6.96 -3.57
CA CYS A 10 1.54 -6.10 -3.74
C CYS A 10 2.62 -6.41 -2.68
N PHE A 11 2.24 -6.68 -1.42
CA PHE A 11 3.18 -7.17 -0.41
C PHE A 11 3.89 -8.46 -0.86
N SER A 12 3.14 -9.41 -1.41
CA SER A 12 3.71 -10.67 -1.89
C SER A 12 4.69 -10.46 -3.06
N HIS A 13 4.44 -9.48 -3.93
CA HIS A 13 5.32 -9.15 -5.05
C HIS A 13 6.67 -8.54 -4.61
N VAL A 14 6.66 -7.78 -3.50
CA VAL A 14 7.90 -7.25 -2.90
C VAL A 14 8.57 -8.24 -1.93
N GLY A 15 8.09 -9.48 -1.85
CA GLY A 15 8.67 -10.54 -1.03
C GLY A 15 8.22 -10.55 0.43
N VAL A 16 7.16 -9.80 0.76
CA VAL A 16 6.59 -9.70 2.10
C VAL A 16 5.35 -10.60 2.20
N LEU A 17 5.35 -11.52 3.16
CA LEU A 17 4.22 -12.41 3.42
C LEU A 17 3.43 -11.92 4.65
N LEU A 18 2.15 -11.61 4.47
CA LEU A 18 1.26 -11.23 5.55
C LEU A 18 0.65 -12.49 6.19
N GLU A 19 0.78 -12.64 7.51
CA GLU A 19 0.32 -13.83 8.23
C GLU A 19 -1.19 -13.79 8.54
N ASP A 20 -1.73 -12.62 8.87
CA ASP A 20 -3.16 -12.40 9.12
C ASP A 20 -3.68 -11.24 8.25
N THR A 21 -4.44 -11.60 7.21
CA THR A 21 -5.02 -10.64 6.27
C THR A 21 -6.45 -10.23 6.64
N HIS A 22 -7.00 -10.69 7.76
CA HIS A 22 -8.35 -10.35 8.22
C HIS A 22 -8.39 -9.20 9.22
N VAL A 23 -7.26 -8.86 9.83
CA VAL A 23 -7.10 -7.74 10.78
C VAL A 23 -6.47 -6.53 10.10
N ASP A 24 -6.64 -5.33 10.68
CA ASP A 24 -5.85 -4.19 10.24
C ASP A 24 -4.41 -4.38 10.71
N ILE A 25 -3.47 -4.37 9.77
CA ILE A 25 -2.05 -4.63 10.03
C ILE A 25 -1.28 -3.32 10.00
N ASP A 26 -0.26 -3.20 10.85
CA ASP A 26 0.71 -2.13 10.74
C ASP A 26 1.72 -2.49 9.63
N ILE A 27 1.85 -1.64 8.61
CA ILE A 27 2.76 -1.82 7.49
C ILE A 27 4.21 -1.80 7.97
N ASN A 28 4.52 -1.02 8.99
CA ASN A 28 5.88 -0.89 9.53
C ASN A 28 6.34 -2.15 10.27
N ASP A 29 5.42 -3.04 10.67
CA ASP A 29 5.79 -4.35 11.24
C ASP A 29 6.37 -5.31 10.19
N TYR A 30 6.08 -5.08 8.92
CA TYR A 30 6.51 -5.94 7.81
C TYR A 30 7.56 -5.29 6.90
N ILE A 31 7.69 -3.97 6.96
CA ILE A 31 8.63 -3.22 6.14
C ILE A 31 9.82 -2.79 7.01
N GLU A 32 10.98 -3.39 6.74
CA GLU A 32 12.18 -3.21 7.56
C GLU A 32 12.95 -1.91 7.27
N ASP A 33 12.85 -1.39 6.05
CA ASP A 33 13.60 -0.22 5.60
C ASP A 33 12.85 0.64 4.58
N SER A 34 13.37 1.86 4.36
CA SER A 34 12.75 2.84 3.46
C SER A 34 12.79 2.44 1.98
N PHE A 35 13.75 1.62 1.55
CA PHE A 35 13.81 1.13 0.18
C PHE A 35 12.68 0.12 -0.07
N MET A 36 12.47 -0.83 0.84
CA MET A 36 11.35 -1.77 0.80
C MET A 36 10.01 -1.03 0.83
N TYR A 37 9.89 0.01 1.65
CA TYR A 37 8.71 0.89 1.69
C TYR A 37 8.43 1.55 0.34
N ILE A 38 9.44 2.16 -0.27
CA ILE A 38 9.31 2.81 -1.58
C ILE A 38 8.95 1.78 -2.66
N GLN A 39 9.61 0.62 -2.69
CA GLN A 39 9.29 -0.45 -3.64
C GLN A 39 7.84 -0.91 -3.52
N PHE A 40 7.35 -1.07 -2.29
CA PHE A 40 5.97 -1.42 -2.03
C PHE A 40 5.00 -0.35 -2.53
N MET A 41 5.25 0.93 -2.25
CA MET A 41 4.39 2.02 -2.75
C MET A 41 4.36 2.08 -4.27
N VAL A 42 5.51 1.93 -4.93
CA VAL A 42 5.60 1.87 -6.40
C VAL A 42 4.85 0.68 -6.98
N GLU A 43 4.90 -0.49 -6.34
CA GLU A 43 4.13 -1.67 -6.74
C GLU A 43 2.62 -1.41 -6.67
N VAL A 44 2.16 -0.74 -5.61
CA VAL A 44 0.75 -0.35 -5.44
C VAL A 44 0.35 0.66 -6.51
N GLU A 45 1.17 1.67 -6.82
CA GLU A 45 0.88 2.60 -7.93
C GLU A 45 0.68 1.88 -9.25
N GLN A 46 1.57 0.94 -9.58
CA GLN A 46 1.49 0.18 -10.83
C GLN A 46 0.25 -0.71 -10.88
N GLU A 47 -0.05 -1.43 -9.80
CA GLU A 47 -1.23 -2.29 -9.70
C GLU A 47 -2.51 -1.48 -9.89
N PHE A 48 -2.61 -0.31 -9.26
CA PHE A 48 -3.82 0.52 -9.30
C PHE A 48 -3.83 1.57 -10.42
N SER A 49 -2.73 1.72 -11.15
CA SER A 49 -2.51 2.80 -12.13
C SER A 49 -2.76 4.19 -11.55
N ILE A 50 -2.31 4.40 -10.31
CA ILE A 50 -2.40 5.67 -9.58
C ILE A 50 -1.02 6.31 -9.40
N GLU A 51 -0.99 7.56 -8.95
CA GLU A 51 0.22 8.28 -8.57
C GLU A 51 0.03 8.78 -7.14
N PHE A 52 0.91 8.37 -6.23
CA PHE A 52 0.91 8.85 -4.85
C PHE A 52 1.58 10.23 -4.78
N PRO A 53 1.13 11.10 -3.86
CA PRO A 53 1.86 12.32 -3.55
C PRO A 53 3.18 11.98 -2.84
N ASP A 54 4.21 12.82 -3.03
CA ASP A 54 5.55 12.66 -2.44
C ASP A 54 5.54 12.40 -0.92
N GLU A 55 4.54 12.94 -0.23
CA GLU A 55 4.35 12.83 1.22
C GLU A 55 4.19 11.37 1.68
N VAL A 56 3.55 10.52 0.85
CA VAL A 56 3.28 9.10 1.14
C VAL A 56 4.56 8.26 1.09
N TYR A 57 5.61 8.71 0.39
CA TYR A 57 6.89 8.01 0.31
C TYR A 57 7.76 8.17 1.56
N THR A 58 7.33 9.00 2.50
CA THR A 58 7.99 9.10 3.80
C THR A 58 7.65 7.86 4.61
N LEU A 59 8.68 7.13 5.06
CA LEU A 59 8.52 6.03 6.03
C LEU A 59 7.67 6.53 7.22
N ASP A 60 6.82 5.68 7.80
CA ASP A 60 5.82 6.00 8.84
C ASP A 60 4.61 6.85 8.41
N SER A 61 4.53 7.37 7.17
CA SER A 61 3.37 8.16 6.74
C SER A 61 2.09 7.33 6.63
N VAL A 62 2.20 6.09 6.14
CA VAL A 62 1.10 5.13 6.07
C VAL A 62 1.39 3.97 7.01
N LYS A 63 0.63 3.92 8.11
CA LYS A 63 0.84 2.91 9.14
C LYS A 63 -0.04 1.70 8.97
N SER A 64 -1.28 1.84 8.50
CA SER A 64 -2.19 0.69 8.42
C SER A 64 -2.59 0.32 7.01
N LEU A 65 -2.81 -0.98 6.77
CA LEU A 65 -3.31 -1.50 5.50
C LEU A 65 -4.65 -0.87 5.13
N ASN A 66 -5.55 -0.69 6.09
CA ASN A 66 -6.81 0.01 5.84
C ASN A 66 -6.57 1.47 5.47
N GLY A 67 -5.67 2.17 6.16
CA GLY A 67 -5.30 3.55 5.83
C GLY A 67 -4.78 3.67 4.39
N LEU A 68 -3.94 2.72 3.96
CA LEU A 68 -3.49 2.66 2.57
C LEU A 68 -4.64 2.40 1.60
N ALA A 69 -5.55 1.47 1.93
CA ALA A 69 -6.69 1.14 1.08
C ALA A 69 -7.64 2.34 0.88
N GLU A 70 -7.84 3.15 1.91
CA GLU A 70 -8.62 4.40 1.81
C GLU A 70 -7.92 5.41 0.91
N ILE A 71 -6.61 5.65 1.08
CA ILE A 71 -5.82 6.56 0.23
C ILE A 71 -5.89 6.14 -1.24
N VAL A 72 -5.70 4.85 -1.52
CA VAL A 72 -5.80 4.28 -2.87
C VAL A 72 -7.20 4.52 -3.43
N SER A 73 -8.24 4.28 -2.64
CA SER A 73 -9.63 4.47 -3.06
C SER A 73 -9.92 5.93 -3.40
N GLU A 74 -9.47 6.88 -2.57
CA GLU A 74 -9.60 8.31 -2.86
C GLU A 74 -8.87 8.74 -4.14
N LEU A 75 -7.68 8.20 -4.40
CA LEU A 75 -6.91 8.52 -5.60
C LEU A 75 -7.58 7.96 -6.86
N LEU A 76 -8.14 6.75 -6.78
CA LEU A 76 -8.91 6.15 -7.87
C LEU A 76 -10.15 6.97 -8.22
N GLU A 77 -10.87 7.48 -7.21
CA GLU A 77 -12.03 8.34 -7.43
C GLU A 77 -11.65 9.67 -8.07
N LYS A 78 -10.54 10.28 -7.64
CA LYS A 78 -10.02 11.54 -8.21
C LYS A 78 -9.61 11.41 -9.68
N GLN A 79 -9.10 10.25 -10.10
CA GLN A 79 -8.73 10.04 -11.51
C GLN A 79 -9.93 9.83 -12.45
N HIS A 80 -11.09 9.46 -11.92
CA HIS A 80 -12.31 9.25 -12.71
C HIS A 80 -13.19 10.50 -12.87
N THR A 81 -12.76 11.65 -12.35
CA THR A 81 -13.46 12.95 -12.46
C THR A 81 -12.74 13.88 -13.44
#